data_AF-A0A4P7SJV6-F1
#
_entry.id   AF-A0A4P7SJV6-F1
#
_cell.length_a   1.000
_cell.length_b   1.000
_cell.length_c   1.000
_cell.angle_alpha   90.00
_cell.angle_beta   90.00
_cell.angle_gamma   90.00
#
_symmetry.space_group_name_H-M   'P 1'
#
loop_
_entity.id
_entity.type
_entity.pdbx_description
1 polymer ?
#
loop_
_entity_poly.entity_id
_entity_poly.type
_entity_poly.pdbx_seq_one_letter_code
_entity_poly.pdbx_strand_id
1 'polypeptide(L)'
;MLTALTTTTDPAAVAAGAGVGSLIGLVLGIVIMGLPLYGIFTKAGEAGWKGFVPILNTIVLLKIAGRPLWWVLLMLVPVVNVVVAVILWNDLSTSFGHGTGFTVGLVLLPFVFLYVLWLDGSTYRGPAAGERVAPPVAA
;
A
#
# COMPACT_ATOMS: atom_id res chain seq x y z
N MET A 1 -50.00 24.36 -29.21
CA MET A 1 -49.04 23.35 -29.70
C MET A 1 -47.88 23.31 -28.74
N LEU A 2 -47.59 22.14 -28.13
CA LEU A 2 -46.54 21.96 -27.14
C LEU A 2 -45.39 21.19 -27.80
N THR A 3 -44.30 21.88 -28.12
CA THR A 3 -43.09 21.24 -28.67
C THR A 3 -42.35 20.59 -27.52
N ALA A 4 -42.38 19.25 -27.44
CA ALA A 4 -41.58 18.52 -26.47
C ALA A 4 -40.10 18.73 -26.81
N LEU A 5 -39.35 19.30 -25.86
CA LEU A 5 -37.90 19.44 -25.91
C LEU A 5 -37.31 18.04 -25.75
N THR A 6 -37.16 17.28 -26.83
CA THR A 6 -36.45 16.00 -26.78
C THR A 6 -34.97 16.30 -26.62
N THR A 7 -34.47 16.23 -25.39
CA THR A 7 -33.04 16.26 -25.10
C THR A 7 -32.41 15.01 -25.71
N THR A 8 -31.88 15.11 -26.93
CA THR A 8 -31.08 14.05 -27.53
C THR A 8 -29.74 14.02 -26.81
N THR A 9 -29.58 13.11 -25.85
CA THR A 9 -28.25 12.82 -25.30
C THR A 9 -27.44 12.16 -26.40
N ASP A 10 -26.52 12.90 -27.03
CA ASP A 10 -25.65 12.35 -28.06
C ASP A 10 -24.85 11.18 -27.49
N PRO A 11 -24.87 9.98 -28.12
CA PRO A 11 -24.12 8.83 -27.63
C PRO A 11 -22.61 9.12 -27.55
N ALA A 12 -22.12 10.05 -28.37
CA ALA A 12 -20.76 10.59 -28.29
C ALA A 12 -20.50 11.38 -27.00
N ALA A 13 -21.46 12.17 -26.52
CA ALA A 13 -21.36 12.89 -25.24
C ALA A 13 -21.40 11.93 -24.05
N VAL A 14 -22.22 10.86 -24.12
CA VAL A 14 -22.25 9.79 -23.11
C VAL A 14 -20.95 9.01 -23.09
N ALA A 15 -20.40 8.66 -24.26
CA ALA A 15 -19.12 7.97 -24.40
C ALA A 15 -17.93 8.83 -23.92
N ALA A 16 -17.93 10.14 -24.21
CA ALA A 16 -16.91 11.07 -23.71
C ALA A 16 -17.00 11.24 -22.19
N GLY A 17 -18.21 11.38 -21.63
CA GLY A 17 -18.43 11.43 -20.17
C GLY A 17 -18.01 10.14 -19.47
N ALA A 18 -18.30 8.98 -20.06
CA ALA A 18 -17.86 7.69 -19.55
C ALA A 18 -16.34 7.52 -19.63
N GLY A 19 -15.69 7.95 -20.72
CA GLY A 19 -14.25 7.89 -20.89
C GLY A 19 -13.49 8.79 -19.90
N VAL A 20 -13.92 10.05 -19.76
CA VAL A 20 -13.31 11.00 -18.81
C VAL A 20 -13.56 10.58 -17.37
N GLY A 21 -14.78 10.12 -17.03
CA GLY A 21 -15.09 9.58 -15.71
C GLY A 21 -14.25 8.35 -15.34
N SER A 22 -14.01 7.46 -16.31
CA SER A 22 -13.18 6.27 -16.11
C SER A 22 -11.70 6.61 -15.86
N LEU A 23 -11.16 7.61 -16.57
CA LEU A 23 -9.78 8.08 -16.35
C LEU A 23 -9.62 8.76 -15.00
N ILE A 24 -10.58 9.60 -14.59
CA ILE A 24 -10.60 10.23 -13.26
C ILE A 24 -10.68 9.16 -12.17
N GLY A 25 -11.54 8.17 -12.34
CA GLY A 25 -11.66 7.04 -11.41
C GLY A 25 -10.36 6.24 -11.27
N LEU A 26 -9.66 5.98 -12.37
CA LEU A 26 -8.35 5.31 -12.37
C LEU A 26 -7.29 6.13 -11.63
N VAL A 27 -7.19 7.43 -11.90
CA VAL A 27 -6.23 8.32 -11.25
C VAL A 27 -6.52 8.41 -9.75
N LEU A 28 -7.78 8.61 -9.36
CA LEU A 28 -8.18 8.63 -7.96
C LEU A 28 -7.87 7.30 -7.27
N GLY A 29 -8.13 6.17 -7.93
CA GLY A 29 -7.80 4.84 -7.43
C GLY A 29 -6.30 4.69 -7.16
N ILE A 30 -5.44 5.08 -8.10
CA ILE A 30 -3.98 5.02 -7.93
C ILE A 30 -3.53 5.91 -6.77
N VAL A 31 -4.09 7.12 -6.67
CA VAL A 31 -3.75 8.07 -5.61
C VAL A 31 -4.15 7.52 -4.24
N ILE A 32 -5.38 7.06 -4.08
CA ILE A 32 -5.90 6.49 -2.82
C ILE A 32 -5.07 5.26 -2.40
N MET A 33 -4.69 4.40 -3.35
CA MET A 33 -3.93 3.19 -3.03
C MET A 33 -2.45 3.47 -2.73
N GLY A 34 -1.85 4.47 -3.38
CA GLY A 34 -0.44 4.82 -3.22
C GLY A 34 -0.15 5.76 -2.06
N LEU A 35 -1.11 6.59 -1.64
CA LEU A 35 -0.97 7.53 -0.52
C LEU A 35 -0.52 6.91 0.81
N PRO A 36 -1.09 5.79 1.30
CA PRO A 36 -0.65 5.23 2.57
C PRO A 36 0.80 4.73 2.47
N LEU A 37 1.21 4.15 1.33
CA LEU A 37 2.59 3.74 1.10
C LEU A 37 3.55 4.94 1.01
N TYR A 38 3.13 6.03 0.35
CA TYR A 38 3.88 7.28 0.33
C TYR A 38 4.22 7.73 1.75
N GLY A 39 3.22 7.73 2.62
CA GLY A 39 3.33 8.12 4.01
C GLY A 39 4.17 7.19 4.89
N ILE A 40 4.06 5.88 4.67
CA ILE A 40 4.89 4.88 5.35
C ILE A 40 6.37 5.05 4.96
N PHE A 41 6.63 5.29 3.68
CA PHE A 41 7.99 5.45 3.17
C PHE A 41 8.63 6.73 3.68
N THR A 42 7.89 7.86 3.71
CA THR A 42 8.42 9.10 4.29
C THR A 42 8.73 8.95 5.78
N LYS A 43 7.89 8.23 6.54
CA LYS A 43 8.17 7.88 7.94
C LYS A 43 9.42 7.01 8.11
N ALA A 44 9.71 6.13 7.15
CA ALA A 44 10.88 5.28 7.15
C ALA A 44 12.14 5.94 6.55
N GLY A 45 12.09 7.23 6.19
CA GLY A 45 13.21 7.96 5.59
C GLY A 45 13.45 7.64 4.11
N GLU A 46 12.48 7.03 3.43
CA GLU A 46 12.50 6.71 2.01
C GLU A 46 11.64 7.68 1.19
N ALA A 47 11.92 7.76 -0.12
CA ALA A 47 11.18 8.66 -0.99
C ALA A 47 9.75 8.15 -1.23
N GLY A 48 8.74 8.88 -0.74
CA GLY A 48 7.33 8.47 -0.79
C GLY A 48 6.79 8.20 -2.19
N TRP A 49 7.30 8.90 -3.22
CA TRP A 49 6.85 8.69 -4.61
C TRP A 49 7.07 7.25 -5.10
N LYS A 50 8.03 6.52 -4.50
CA LYS A 50 8.27 5.10 -4.79
C LYS A 50 7.05 4.22 -4.48
N GLY A 51 6.11 4.69 -3.65
CA GLY A 51 4.86 4.00 -3.33
C GLY A 51 3.89 3.86 -4.50
N PHE A 52 3.97 4.76 -5.49
CA PHE A 52 3.11 4.75 -6.68
C PHE A 52 3.61 3.83 -7.79
N VAL A 53 4.88 3.40 -7.75
CA VAL A 53 5.47 2.53 -8.77
C VAL A 53 5.46 1.09 -8.26
N PRO A 54 4.75 0.15 -8.92
CA PRO A 54 4.56 -1.21 -8.40
C PRO A 54 5.82 -2.04 -8.16
N ILE A 55 6.91 -1.77 -8.88
CA ILE A 55 8.17 -2.49 -8.65
C ILE A 55 8.95 -1.84 -7.50
N LEU A 56 8.98 -0.50 -7.46
CA LEU A 56 9.71 0.22 -6.43
C LEU A 56 9.03 0.13 -5.07
N ASN A 57 7.70 0.12 -5.01
CA ASN A 57 6.98 0.00 -3.75
C ASN A 57 7.34 -1.30 -3.03
N THR A 58 7.48 -2.40 -3.77
CA THR A 58 7.81 -3.72 -3.26
C THR A 58 9.26 -3.77 -2.78
N ILE A 59 10.18 -3.23 -3.57
CA ILE A 59 11.60 -3.12 -3.22
C ILE A 59 11.78 -2.31 -1.93
N VAL A 60 11.10 -1.17 -1.81
CA VAL A 60 11.17 -0.31 -0.63
C VAL A 60 10.52 -0.97 0.57
N LEU A 61 9.35 -1.60 0.41
CA LEU A 61 8.68 -2.37 1.46
C LEU A 61 9.60 -3.46 2.02
N LEU A 62 10.28 -4.22 1.15
CA LEU A 62 11.26 -5.23 1.56
C LEU A 62 12.43 -4.59 2.31
N LYS A 63 12.93 -3.46 1.83
CA LYS A 63 14.03 -2.72 2.47
C LYS A 63 13.67 -2.22 3.88
N ILE A 64 12.50 -1.60 4.06
CA ILE A 64 12.04 -1.10 5.36
C ILE A 64 11.62 -2.23 6.31
N ALA A 65 11.18 -3.37 5.77
CA ALA A 65 10.95 -4.56 6.57
C ALA A 65 12.27 -5.24 6.98
N GLY A 66 13.35 -5.06 6.22
CA GLY A 66 14.66 -5.69 6.44
C GLY A 66 14.80 -7.05 5.78
N ARG A 67 14.00 -7.31 4.75
CA ARG A 67 14.01 -8.56 3.99
C ARG A 67 14.88 -8.42 2.74
N PRO A 68 15.51 -9.50 2.27
CA PRO A 68 16.41 -9.43 1.14
C PRO A 68 15.63 -9.20 -0.17
N LEU A 69 16.22 -8.41 -1.09
CA LEU A 69 15.55 -7.99 -2.33
C LEU A 69 15.19 -9.14 -3.28
N TRP A 70 15.83 -10.31 -3.14
CA TRP A 70 15.48 -11.50 -3.94
C TRP A 70 14.06 -12.01 -3.68
N TRP A 71 13.40 -11.58 -2.59
CA TRP A 71 11.99 -11.88 -2.32
C TRP A 71 11.03 -11.33 -3.38
N VAL A 72 11.44 -10.32 -4.16
CA VAL A 72 10.67 -9.88 -5.34
C VAL A 72 10.47 -11.03 -6.33
N LEU A 73 11.46 -11.93 -6.46
CA LEU A 73 11.37 -13.10 -7.34
C LEU A 73 10.39 -14.15 -6.80
N LEU A 74 10.26 -14.25 -5.47
CA LEU A 74 9.27 -15.12 -4.83
C LEU A 74 7.83 -14.63 -5.05
N MET A 75 7.64 -13.32 -5.20
CA MET A 75 6.32 -12.75 -5.49
C MET A 75 5.81 -13.09 -6.90
N LEU A 76 6.69 -13.50 -7.82
CA LEU A 76 6.30 -14.01 -9.14
C LEU A 76 5.68 -15.42 -9.08
N VAL A 77 5.94 -16.17 -8.00
CA VAL A 77 5.38 -17.52 -7.84
C VAL A 77 3.98 -17.38 -7.19
N PRO A 78 2.89 -17.72 -7.90
CA PRO A 78 1.56 -17.74 -7.33
C PRO A 78 1.55 -18.72 -6.14
N VAL A 79 0.82 -18.40 -5.07
CA VAL A 79 0.88 -19.02 -3.72
C VAL A 79 1.98 -18.47 -2.82
N VAL A 80 3.25 -18.51 -3.24
CA VAL A 80 4.37 -18.01 -2.39
C VAL A 80 4.22 -16.51 -2.12
N ASN A 81 3.73 -15.75 -3.10
CA ASN A 81 3.42 -14.33 -2.95
C ASN A 81 2.54 -14.03 -1.72
N VAL A 82 1.51 -14.84 -1.45
CA VAL A 82 0.60 -14.62 -0.32
C VAL A 82 1.32 -14.81 1.01
N VAL A 83 2.12 -15.87 1.12
CA VAL A 83 2.92 -16.16 2.33
C VAL A 83 3.93 -15.04 2.58
N VAL A 84 4.63 -14.61 1.52
CA VAL A 84 5.59 -13.50 1.57
C VAL A 84 4.91 -12.20 2.00
N ALA A 85 3.73 -11.90 1.46
CA ALA A 85 2.97 -10.71 1.81
C ALA A 85 2.59 -10.71 3.30
N VAL A 86 2.08 -11.84 3.84
CA VAL A 86 1.73 -11.95 5.26
C VAL A 86 2.95 -11.72 6.16
N ILE A 87 4.10 -12.32 5.82
CA ILE A 87 5.35 -12.12 6.57
C ILE A 87 5.78 -10.65 6.49
N LEU A 88 5.72 -10.05 5.30
CA LEU A 88 6.08 -8.66 5.07
C LEU A 88 5.21 -7.70 5.88
N TRP A 89 3.90 -7.95 5.96
CA TRP A 89 2.98 -7.18 6.78
C TRP A 89 3.26 -7.30 8.27
N ASN A 90 3.63 -8.50 8.72
CA ASN A 90 4.03 -8.73 10.11
C ASN A 90 5.32 -7.99 10.47
N ASP A 91 6.31 -8.06 9.58
CA ASP A 91 7.57 -7.35 9.81
C ASP A 91 7.37 -5.84 9.74
N LEU A 92 6.56 -5.36 8.79
CA LEU A 92 6.21 -3.95 8.71
C LEU A 92 5.51 -3.48 9.99
N SER A 93 4.50 -4.18 10.49
CA SER A 93 3.84 -3.79 11.76
C SER A 93 4.83 -3.78 12.92
N THR A 94 5.71 -4.76 12.99
CA THR A 94 6.74 -4.85 14.04
C THR A 94 7.76 -3.72 13.92
N SER A 95 8.17 -3.33 12.70
CA SER A 95 9.08 -2.21 12.43
C SER A 95 8.52 -0.86 12.90
N PHE A 96 7.20 -0.72 13.00
CA PHE A 96 6.52 0.46 13.54
C PHE A 96 6.14 0.32 15.03
N GLY A 97 6.48 -0.82 15.65
CA GLY A 97 6.24 -1.10 17.06
C GLY A 97 4.85 -1.67 17.39
N HIS A 98 4.08 -2.09 16.37
CA HIS A 98 2.78 -2.73 16.55
C HIS A 98 2.91 -4.26 16.68
N GLY A 99 2.05 -4.86 17.50
CA GLY A 99 2.03 -6.30 17.73
C GLY A 99 1.22 -7.10 16.71
N THR A 100 1.12 -8.41 16.94
CA THR A 100 0.41 -9.38 16.07
C THR A 100 -1.06 -9.05 15.85
N GLY A 101 -1.75 -8.44 16.82
CA GLY A 101 -3.15 -8.01 16.66
C GLY A 101 -3.32 -6.96 15.54
N PHE A 102 -2.34 -6.06 15.38
CA PHE A 102 -2.34 -5.09 14.30
C PHE A 102 -2.04 -5.75 12.96
N THR A 103 -1.13 -6.72 12.93
CA THR A 103 -0.84 -7.54 11.74
C THR A 103 -2.07 -8.26 11.23
N VAL A 104 -2.88 -8.86 12.12
CA VAL A 104 -4.13 -9.53 11.73
C VAL A 104 -5.09 -8.54 11.08
N GLY A 105 -5.20 -7.33 11.63
CA GLY A 105 -5.96 -6.24 11.01
C GLY A 105 -5.41 -5.85 9.63
N LEU A 106 -4.08 -5.84 9.48
CA LEU A 106 -3.41 -5.54 8.21
C LEU A 106 -3.59 -6.63 7.15
N VAL A 107 -3.70 -7.90 7.56
CA VAL A 107 -3.95 -9.02 6.63
C VAL A 107 -5.43 -9.07 6.22
N LEU A 108 -6.36 -8.86 7.17
CA LEU A 108 -7.80 -8.87 6.88
C LEU A 108 -8.28 -7.61 6.17
N LEU A 109 -7.73 -6.46 6.54
CA LEU A 109 -8.15 -5.14 6.07
C LEU A 109 -6.94 -4.22 5.79
N PRO A 110 -6.08 -4.60 4.81
CA PRO A 110 -4.82 -3.92 4.54
C PRO A 110 -4.97 -2.43 4.26
N PHE A 111 -5.97 -2.04 3.46
CA PHE A 111 -6.13 -0.64 3.06
C PHE A 111 -6.37 0.29 4.25
N VAL A 112 -7.25 -0.10 5.18
CA VAL A 112 -7.55 0.72 6.36
C VAL A 112 -6.35 0.75 7.30
N PHE A 113 -5.74 -0.40 7.59
CA PHE A 113 -4.62 -0.49 8.52
C PHE A 113 -3.33 0.15 7.99
N LEU A 114 -3.13 0.22 6.68
CA LEU A 114 -2.02 0.97 6.08
C LEU A 114 -2.19 2.48 6.25
N TYR A 115 -3.42 2.99 6.09
CA TYR A 115 -3.73 4.38 6.41
C TYR A 115 -3.58 4.67 7.90
N VAL A 116 -3.99 3.75 8.77
CA VAL A 116 -3.75 3.86 10.20
C VAL A 116 -2.25 3.89 10.47
N LEU A 117 -1.46 2.96 9.96
CA LEU A 117 0.00 2.93 10.20
C LEU A 117 0.70 4.21 9.68
N TRP A 118 0.22 4.76 8.57
CA TRP A 118 0.68 6.06 8.10
C TRP A 118 0.26 7.23 9.01
N LEU A 119 -1.01 7.31 9.43
CA LEU A 119 -1.54 8.47 10.16
C LEU A 119 -1.38 8.39 11.69
N ASP A 120 -1.12 7.20 12.21
CA ASP A 120 -0.84 6.93 13.63
C ASP A 120 0.45 7.67 14.06
N GLY A 121 0.59 7.97 15.34
CA GLY A 121 1.82 8.51 15.95
C GLY A 121 2.99 7.54 15.99
N SER A 122 2.85 6.31 15.47
CA SER A 122 3.94 5.33 15.40
C SER A 122 5.11 5.80 14.52
N THR A 123 6.31 5.80 15.09
CA THR A 123 7.57 6.08 14.41
C THR A 123 8.21 4.79 13.92
N TYR A 124 8.80 4.83 12.73
CA TYR A 124 9.60 3.72 12.21
C TYR A 124 10.83 3.48 13.12
N ARG A 125 10.94 2.26 13.68
CA ARG A 125 11.99 1.87 14.63
C ARG A 125 13.17 1.16 13.99
N GLY A 126 13.04 0.77 12.72
CA GLY A 126 14.06 0.01 12.00
C GLY A 126 13.53 -1.32 11.48
N PRO A 127 14.36 -2.09 10.75
CA PRO A 127 13.92 -3.29 10.08
C PRO A 127 13.72 -4.48 11.04
N ALA A 128 12.46 -4.84 11.32
CA ALA A 128 12.12 -5.92 12.26
C ALA A 128 12.56 -7.32 11.82
N ALA A 129 12.77 -7.53 10.51
CA ALA A 129 13.24 -8.80 9.96
C ALA A 129 14.64 -9.20 10.46
N GLY A 130 15.48 -8.22 10.82
CA GLY A 130 16.86 -8.42 11.27
C GLY A 130 17.02 -8.51 12.79
N GLU A 131 16.04 -8.06 13.57
CA GLU A 131 16.16 -7.87 15.03
C GLU A 131 15.54 -8.98 15.89
N ARG A 132 14.97 -10.04 15.27
CA ARG A 132 14.49 -11.22 16.03
C ARG A 132 15.62 -12.11 16.59
N VAL A 133 16.84 -11.61 16.76
CA VAL A 133 17.91 -12.24 17.56
C VAL A 133 18.81 -11.17 18.21
N ALA A 134 18.34 -10.58 19.30
CA ALA A 134 19.09 -10.52 20.56
C ALA A 134 18.13 -10.09 21.68
N PRO A 135 17.94 -10.89 22.76
CA PRO A 135 17.35 -10.34 23.97
C PRO A 135 18.20 -9.15 24.45
N PRO A 136 17.60 -8.14 25.10
CA PRO A 136 18.36 -7.06 25.69
C PRO A 136 19.39 -7.70 26.63
N VAL A 137 20.67 -7.56 26.29
CA VAL A 137 21.74 -7.83 27.26
C VAL A 137 21.48 -6.87 28.41
N ALA A 138 20.99 -7.44 29.50
CA ALA A 138 20.87 -6.79 30.79
C ALA A 138 22.21 -6.11 31.09
N ALA A 139 22.18 -4.78 31.15
CA ALA A 139 23.22 -3.96 31.74
C ALA A 139 22.92 -3.79 33.23
#